data_AF-A0A0J0Y5A4-F1
#
_entry.id   AF-A0A0J0Y5A4-F1
#
_cell.length_a   1.000
_cell.length_b   1.000
_cell.length_c   1.000
_cell.angle_alpha   90.00
_cell.angle_beta   90.00
_cell.angle_gamma   90.00
#
_symmetry.space_group_name_H-M   'P 1'
#
loop_
_entity.id
_entity.type
_entity.pdbx_description
1 polymer ?
#
loop_
_entity_poly.entity_id
_entity_poly.type
_entity_poly.pdbx_seq_one_letter_code
_entity_poly.pdbx_strand_id
1 'polypeptide(L)'
;MFKTLSHLQNKSISGIYLFDKFIFFKFTHTLQLLLLTLVMTACKPQFEVAESRKNLTMPSLMDKERFVNELPVLEYVSVKPKYDKMGYILPSLSYIFVIDKEGKISSGKISSQSDSSLSFFNTYIKNVFNHYKWKPAYYNSDRSKKLSSTVQLTIYNHSESNRVNATFRLFYLPEIELPQDVQLQKNFISKFSVKYNKR
;
A
#
# COMPACT_ATOMS: atom_id res chain seq x y z
N MET A 1 92.60 36.93 -19.51
CA MET A 1 91.50 37.16 -18.54
C MET A 1 90.21 36.70 -19.20
N PHE A 2 89.75 35.48 -18.97
CA PHE A 2 88.33 35.09 -19.01
C PHE A 2 88.17 33.74 -18.31
N LYS A 3 87.18 33.71 -17.43
CA LYS A 3 86.84 32.69 -16.44
C LYS A 3 85.85 31.69 -17.04
N THR A 4 86.03 30.42 -16.64
CA THR A 4 85.01 29.40 -16.33
C THR A 4 83.87 29.10 -17.31
N LEU A 5 83.73 27.83 -17.68
CA LEU A 5 82.41 27.20 -17.83
C LEU A 5 82.46 25.73 -17.41
N SER A 6 82.10 25.49 -16.14
CA SER A 6 81.70 24.20 -15.61
C SER A 6 80.33 24.40 -14.96
N HIS A 7 79.26 23.89 -15.59
CA HIS A 7 78.10 23.30 -14.91
C HIS A 7 77.06 22.83 -15.93
N LEU A 8 77.24 21.60 -16.39
CA LEU A 8 76.13 20.72 -16.76
C LEU A 8 75.70 20.02 -15.47
N GLN A 9 74.48 20.32 -14.99
CA GLN A 9 73.59 19.43 -14.23
C GLN A 9 72.66 20.29 -13.35
N ASN A 10 71.41 20.45 -13.81
CA ASN A 10 70.19 20.28 -13.03
C ASN A 10 69.04 20.98 -13.73
N LYS A 11 68.24 20.21 -14.47
CA LYS A 11 66.86 20.57 -14.82
C LYS A 11 66.13 19.33 -15.36
N SER A 12 65.82 18.40 -14.46
CA SER A 12 65.01 17.21 -14.79
C SER A 12 64.15 16.77 -13.60
N ILE A 13 63.39 17.66 -12.95
CA ILE A 13 62.41 17.24 -11.92
C ILE A 13 61.08 18.06 -11.97
N SER A 14 60.84 18.95 -12.94
CA SER A 14 59.60 19.76 -12.95
C SER A 14 58.48 19.25 -13.86
N GLY A 15 58.73 18.29 -14.77
CA GLY A 15 57.75 17.85 -15.77
C GLY A 15 56.80 16.73 -15.33
N ILE A 16 57.20 15.89 -14.37
CA ILE A 16 56.44 14.70 -13.97
C ILE A 16 55.32 15.06 -12.97
N TYR A 17 55.55 16.04 -12.09
CA TYR A 17 54.56 16.47 -11.09
C TYR A 17 53.33 17.20 -11.64
N LEU A 18 53.39 17.73 -12.87
CA LEU A 18 52.26 18.42 -13.50
C LEU A 18 51.35 17.46 -14.28
N PHE A 19 51.88 16.34 -14.78
CA PHE A 19 51.10 15.33 -15.49
C PHE A 19 50.21 14.51 -14.54
N ASP A 20 50.73 14.15 -13.35
CA ASP A 20 49.96 13.39 -12.35
C ASP A 20 48.77 14.18 -11.79
N LYS A 21 48.89 15.50 -11.62
CA LYS A 21 47.77 16.33 -11.13
C LYS A 21 46.62 16.44 -12.12
N PHE A 22 46.90 16.48 -13.43
CA PHE A 22 45.87 16.60 -14.46
C PHE A 22 45.07 15.30 -14.63
N ILE A 23 45.73 14.14 -14.51
CA ILE A 23 45.06 12.84 -14.57
C ILE A 23 44.21 12.63 -13.32
N PHE A 24 44.72 12.98 -12.13
CA PHE A 24 43.97 12.90 -10.89
C PHE A 24 42.72 13.78 -10.90
N PHE A 25 42.79 14.99 -11.47
CA PHE A 25 41.66 15.91 -11.55
C PHE A 25 40.56 15.44 -12.52
N LYS A 26 40.93 14.83 -13.65
CA LYS A 26 39.94 14.22 -14.56
C LYS A 26 39.29 12.97 -13.96
N PHE A 27 40.05 12.17 -13.22
CA PHE A 27 39.52 10.96 -12.60
C PHE A 27 38.52 11.28 -11.47
N THR A 28 38.81 12.28 -10.64
CA THR A 28 37.91 12.69 -9.54
C THR A 28 36.60 13.30 -10.04
N HIS A 29 36.63 14.13 -11.10
CA HIS A 29 35.41 14.65 -11.72
C HIS A 29 34.56 13.57 -12.38
N THR A 30 35.17 12.62 -13.08
CA THR A 30 34.43 11.52 -13.72
C THR A 30 33.80 10.61 -12.67
N LEU A 31 34.50 10.33 -11.56
CA LEU A 31 33.98 9.55 -10.44
C LEU A 31 32.85 10.28 -9.70
N GLN A 32 32.95 11.60 -9.50
CA GLN A 32 31.89 12.41 -8.91
C GLN A 32 30.64 12.46 -9.78
N LEU A 33 30.77 12.60 -11.10
CA LEU A 33 29.65 12.52 -12.03
C LEU A 33 29.00 11.13 -12.02
N LEU A 34 29.80 10.06 -11.98
CA LEU A 34 29.27 8.69 -11.93
C LEU A 34 28.49 8.45 -10.63
N LEU A 35 29.02 8.90 -9.48
CA LEU A 35 28.35 8.87 -8.18
C LEU A 35 27.07 9.71 -8.18
N LEU A 36 27.07 10.91 -8.76
CA LEU A 36 25.86 11.73 -8.86
C LEU A 36 24.78 11.05 -9.70
N THR A 37 25.19 10.40 -10.79
CA THR A 37 24.28 9.68 -11.68
C THR A 37 23.70 8.45 -10.99
N LEU A 38 24.51 7.72 -10.21
CA LEU A 38 24.10 6.56 -9.40
C LEU A 38 23.14 6.94 -8.27
N VAL A 39 23.40 8.08 -7.61
CA VAL A 39 22.51 8.63 -6.57
C VAL A 39 21.18 9.10 -7.20
N MET A 40 21.22 9.70 -8.39
CA MET A 40 20.02 10.15 -9.11
C MET A 40 19.19 8.98 -9.68
N THR A 41 19.80 7.85 -10.06
CA THR A 41 19.06 6.64 -10.46
C THR A 41 18.50 5.87 -9.27
N ALA A 42 19.19 5.85 -8.12
CA ALA A 42 18.70 5.21 -6.90
C ALA A 42 17.54 5.98 -6.21
N CYS A 43 17.35 7.26 -6.52
CA CYS A 43 16.32 8.12 -5.90
C CYS A 43 14.98 8.15 -6.68
N LYS A 44 14.90 7.53 -7.87
CA LYS A 44 13.68 7.50 -8.68
C LYS A 44 12.52 6.59 -8.21
N PRO A 45 12.71 5.47 -7.49
CA PRO A 45 11.59 4.56 -7.23
C PRO A 45 10.57 5.11 -6.23
N GLN A 46 10.92 6.10 -5.40
CA GLN A 46 10.00 6.59 -4.35
C GLN A 46 9.05 7.71 -4.82
N PHE A 47 9.46 8.54 -5.78
CA PHE A 47 8.64 9.65 -6.27
C PHE A 47 7.55 9.19 -7.25
N GLU A 48 7.83 8.25 -8.15
CA GLU A 48 6.84 7.72 -9.12
C GLU A 48 5.69 7.00 -8.42
N VAL A 49 5.97 6.28 -7.33
CA VAL A 49 4.93 5.54 -6.59
C VAL A 49 3.94 6.48 -5.89
N ALA A 50 4.44 7.58 -5.29
CA ALA A 50 3.60 8.56 -4.62
C ALA A 50 2.71 9.36 -5.59
N GLU A 51 3.20 9.64 -6.80
CA GLU A 51 2.44 10.32 -7.85
C GLU A 51 1.40 9.40 -8.49
N SER A 52 1.73 8.10 -8.68
CA SER A 52 0.78 7.11 -9.20
C SER A 52 -0.51 7.03 -8.37
N ARG A 53 -0.42 7.15 -7.03
CA ARG A 53 -1.60 7.10 -6.15
C ARG A 53 -2.50 8.34 -6.22
N LYS A 54 -1.95 9.53 -6.50
CA LYS A 54 -2.77 10.74 -6.71
C LYS A 54 -3.64 10.61 -7.97
N ASN A 55 -3.22 9.76 -8.90
CA ASN A 55 -3.90 9.48 -10.14
C ASN A 55 -4.72 8.18 -10.09
N LEU A 56 -5.17 7.70 -8.93
CA LEU A 56 -6.03 6.52 -8.84
C LEU A 56 -7.40 6.86 -8.28
N THR A 57 -8.43 6.26 -8.85
CA THR A 57 -9.73 6.14 -8.19
C THR A 57 -9.77 4.84 -7.40
N MET A 58 -10.15 4.92 -6.12
CA MET A 58 -10.31 3.77 -5.23
C MET A 58 -11.44 2.85 -5.70
N PRO A 59 -11.33 1.52 -5.45
CA PRO A 59 -12.45 0.63 -5.71
C PRO A 59 -13.63 1.01 -4.82
N SER A 60 -14.86 0.78 -5.27
CA SER A 60 -16.05 1.14 -4.49
C SER A 60 -17.17 0.13 -4.65
N LEU A 61 -17.85 -0.16 -3.54
CA LEU A 61 -19.04 -1.01 -3.54
C LEU A 61 -20.18 -0.24 -4.22
N MET A 62 -20.77 -0.82 -5.26
CA MET A 62 -21.92 -0.23 -5.95
C MET A 62 -23.23 -0.58 -5.23
N ASP A 63 -23.32 -1.82 -4.72
CA ASP A 63 -24.51 -2.34 -4.04
C ASP A 63 -24.58 -1.90 -2.56
N LYS A 64 -24.40 -0.61 -2.28
CA LYS A 64 -24.29 -0.06 -0.91
C LYS A 64 -25.55 -0.28 -0.08
N GLU A 65 -26.72 0.00 -0.64
CA GLU A 65 -28.00 -0.14 0.06
C GLU A 65 -28.29 -1.60 0.37
N ARG A 66 -28.08 -2.47 -0.62
CA ARG A 66 -28.22 -3.92 -0.47
C ARG A 66 -27.30 -4.46 0.62
N PHE A 67 -26.04 -4.03 0.64
CA PHE A 67 -25.09 -4.38 1.70
C PHE A 67 -25.59 -3.98 3.10
N VAL A 68 -26.13 -2.78 3.26
CA VAL A 68 -26.65 -2.30 4.55
C VAL A 68 -27.86 -3.13 5.01
N ASN A 69 -28.75 -3.48 4.09
CA ASN A 69 -29.99 -4.19 4.39
C ASN A 69 -29.81 -5.70 4.60
N GLU A 70 -28.84 -6.32 3.92
CA GLU A 70 -28.62 -7.78 3.96
C GLU A 70 -27.55 -8.19 4.98
N LEU A 71 -26.89 -7.22 5.64
CA LEU A 71 -25.93 -7.52 6.69
C LEU A 71 -26.63 -8.28 7.84
N PRO A 72 -26.12 -9.44 8.29
CA PRO A 72 -26.77 -10.28 9.31
C PRO A 72 -26.58 -9.70 10.71
N VAL A 73 -27.16 -8.52 10.95
CA VAL A 73 -26.99 -7.73 12.17
C VAL A 73 -27.60 -8.44 13.37
N LEU A 74 -28.80 -9.03 13.22
CA LEU A 74 -29.51 -9.67 14.32
C LEU A 74 -28.77 -10.91 14.81
N GLU A 75 -28.31 -11.75 13.89
CA GLU A 75 -27.48 -12.92 14.17
C GLU A 75 -26.17 -12.47 14.84
N TYR A 76 -25.53 -11.42 14.32
CA TYR A 76 -24.27 -10.95 14.85
C TYR A 76 -24.37 -10.39 16.27
N VAL A 77 -25.39 -9.59 16.58
CA VAL A 77 -25.57 -9.04 17.94
C VAL A 77 -26.06 -10.09 18.94
N SER A 78 -26.61 -11.21 18.47
CA SER A 78 -26.98 -12.35 19.32
C SER A 78 -25.77 -13.14 19.81
N VAL A 79 -24.61 -13.00 19.13
CA VAL A 79 -23.35 -13.59 19.59
C VAL A 79 -22.89 -12.84 20.83
N LYS A 80 -22.77 -13.56 21.95
CA LYS A 80 -22.27 -12.98 23.19
C LYS A 80 -20.88 -12.39 22.97
N PRO A 81 -20.67 -11.09 23.23
CA PRO A 81 -19.35 -10.51 23.10
C PRO A 81 -18.40 -11.22 24.08
N LYS A 82 -17.27 -11.68 23.55
CA LYS A 82 -16.13 -12.13 24.37
C LYS A 82 -15.17 -10.95 24.44
N TYR A 83 -14.49 -10.79 25.56
CA TYR A 83 -13.37 -9.86 25.62
C TYR A 83 -12.09 -10.66 25.45
N ASP A 84 -11.18 -10.20 24.60
CA ASP A 84 -9.84 -10.76 24.61
C ASP A 84 -9.11 -10.36 25.90
N LYS A 85 -7.93 -10.94 26.14
CA LYS A 85 -7.12 -10.67 27.34
C LYS A 85 -6.70 -9.20 27.47
N MET A 86 -6.83 -8.41 26.40
CA MET A 86 -6.50 -6.98 26.35
C MET A 86 -7.75 -6.08 26.41
N GLY A 87 -8.94 -6.66 26.62
CA GLY A 87 -10.20 -5.91 26.75
C GLY A 87 -10.86 -5.52 25.43
N TYR A 88 -10.40 -6.03 24.28
CA TYR A 88 -11.05 -5.77 23.00
C TYR A 88 -12.31 -6.61 22.84
N ILE A 89 -13.37 -5.99 22.32
CA ILE A 89 -14.64 -6.66 22.04
C ILE A 89 -14.45 -7.61 20.85
N LEU A 90 -14.47 -8.90 21.15
CA LEU A 90 -14.62 -10.00 20.21
C LEU A 90 -16.10 -10.42 20.12
N PRO A 91 -16.49 -11.02 18.99
CA PRO A 91 -15.66 -11.29 17.82
C PRO A 91 -15.80 -10.18 16.75
N SER A 92 -14.70 -9.75 16.15
CA SER A 92 -14.74 -9.00 14.88
C SER A 92 -14.51 -9.95 13.71
N LEU A 93 -15.25 -9.77 12.63
CA LEU A 93 -15.00 -10.50 11.39
C LEU A 93 -14.01 -9.71 10.54
N SER A 94 -13.02 -10.38 9.98
CA SER A 94 -12.14 -9.80 8.96
C SER A 94 -12.09 -10.73 7.75
N TYR A 95 -12.47 -10.19 6.59
CA TYR A 95 -12.51 -10.87 5.30
C TYR A 95 -11.64 -10.10 4.31
N ILE A 96 -10.59 -10.74 3.80
CA ILE A 96 -9.69 -10.16 2.80
C ILE A 96 -10.03 -10.80 1.46
N PHE A 97 -10.35 -9.98 0.46
CA PHE A 97 -10.80 -10.46 -0.85
C PHE A 97 -10.20 -9.65 -1.99
N VAL A 98 -10.17 -10.23 -3.19
CA VAL A 98 -9.68 -9.60 -4.41
C VAL A 98 -10.86 -9.22 -5.28
N ILE A 99 -10.91 -7.95 -5.67
CA ILE A 99 -11.76 -7.41 -6.73
C ILE A 99 -10.96 -7.44 -8.02
N ASP A 100 -11.46 -8.13 -9.05
CA ASP A 100 -10.84 -8.16 -10.37
C ASP A 100 -11.13 -6.89 -11.19
N LYS A 101 -10.58 -6.83 -12.40
CA LYS A 101 -10.73 -5.68 -13.31
C LYS A 101 -12.16 -5.52 -13.83
N GLU A 102 -12.99 -6.54 -13.69
CA GLU A 102 -14.40 -6.56 -14.06
C GLU A 102 -15.29 -6.09 -12.90
N GLY A 103 -14.74 -5.96 -11.69
CA GLY A 103 -15.49 -5.58 -10.51
C GLY A 103 -16.18 -6.76 -9.81
N LYS A 104 -15.72 -7.99 -10.05
CA LYS A 104 -16.18 -9.21 -9.37
C LYS A 104 -15.18 -9.62 -8.30
N ILE A 105 -15.67 -10.37 -7.30
CA ILE A 105 -14.82 -10.95 -6.27
C ILE A 105 -14.30 -12.30 -6.78
N SER A 106 -12.99 -12.43 -6.97
CA SER A 106 -12.36 -13.63 -7.54
C SER A 106 -11.81 -14.59 -6.49
N SER A 107 -11.42 -14.09 -5.32
CA SER A 107 -10.92 -14.89 -4.20
C SER A 107 -11.08 -14.13 -2.88
N GLY A 108 -11.17 -14.86 -1.78
CA GLY A 108 -11.07 -14.23 -0.46
C GLY A 108 -10.87 -15.23 0.67
N LYS A 109 -10.33 -14.73 1.77
CA LYS A 109 -10.00 -15.49 2.97
C LYS A 109 -10.48 -14.73 4.20
N ILE A 110 -11.17 -15.46 5.07
CA ILE A 110 -11.56 -14.96 6.39
C ILE A 110 -10.35 -15.15 7.30
N SER A 111 -9.86 -14.06 7.90
CA SER A 111 -8.60 -14.08 8.67
C SER A 111 -8.74 -14.73 10.04
N SER A 112 -9.95 -14.94 10.54
CA SER A 112 -10.20 -15.64 11.80
C SER A 112 -10.55 -17.10 11.55
N GLN A 113 -9.64 -18.00 11.94
CA GLN A 113 -9.96 -19.40 12.18
C GLN A 113 -10.93 -19.50 13.38
N SER A 114 -12.03 -20.23 13.17
CA SER A 114 -12.73 -21.07 14.16
C SER A 114 -13.42 -20.46 15.38
N ASP A 115 -14.10 -19.31 15.31
CA ASP A 115 -15.25 -19.11 16.21
C ASP A 115 -16.51 -19.60 15.48
N SER A 116 -16.97 -20.81 15.82
CA SER A 116 -18.21 -21.40 15.27
C SER A 116 -19.41 -20.46 15.41
N SER A 117 -19.35 -19.57 16.40
CA SER A 117 -20.29 -18.48 16.67
C SER A 117 -20.49 -17.55 15.48
N LEU A 118 -19.52 -17.41 14.56
CA LEU A 118 -19.60 -16.57 13.36
C LEU A 118 -19.81 -17.35 12.07
N SER A 119 -20.23 -18.61 12.15
CA SER A 119 -20.49 -19.46 10.97
C SER A 119 -21.53 -18.87 10.02
N PHE A 120 -22.51 -18.11 10.52
CA PHE A 120 -23.50 -17.42 9.67
C PHE A 120 -22.85 -16.38 8.74
N PHE A 121 -21.72 -15.78 9.10
CA PHE A 121 -21.00 -14.88 8.20
C PHE A 121 -20.36 -15.63 7.04
N ASN A 122 -19.96 -16.90 7.20
CA ASN A 122 -19.46 -17.70 6.08
C ASN A 122 -20.58 -17.90 5.05
N THR A 123 -21.79 -18.21 5.51
CA THR A 123 -22.98 -18.36 4.67
C THR A 123 -23.32 -17.04 3.97
N TYR A 124 -23.37 -15.93 4.72
CA TYR A 124 -23.58 -14.59 4.16
C TYR A 124 -22.52 -14.24 3.11
N ILE A 125 -21.23 -14.46 3.39
CA ILE A 125 -20.15 -14.15 2.46
C ILE A 125 -20.30 -14.94 1.16
N LYS A 126 -20.47 -16.25 1.28
CA LYS A 126 -20.53 -17.17 0.14
C LYS A 126 -21.75 -16.93 -0.74
N ASN A 127 -22.92 -16.72 -0.15
CA ASN A 127 -24.19 -16.70 -0.88
C ASN A 127 -24.65 -15.30 -1.26
N VAL A 128 -24.18 -14.27 -0.56
CA VAL A 128 -24.69 -12.91 -0.68
C VAL A 128 -23.56 -11.94 -1.03
N PHE A 129 -22.59 -11.74 -0.12
CA PHE A 129 -21.58 -10.68 -0.27
C PHE A 129 -20.73 -10.83 -1.54
N ASN A 130 -20.30 -12.04 -1.87
CA ASN A 130 -19.46 -12.30 -3.04
C ASN A 130 -20.15 -11.99 -4.38
N HIS A 131 -21.48 -11.80 -4.37
CA HIS A 131 -22.27 -11.48 -5.54
C HIS A 131 -22.55 -9.98 -5.68
N TYR A 132 -22.06 -9.14 -4.77
CA TYR A 132 -22.20 -7.69 -4.90
C TYR A 132 -21.34 -7.15 -6.03
N LYS A 133 -21.87 -6.11 -6.68
CA LYS A 133 -21.20 -5.37 -7.74
C LYS A 133 -20.20 -4.38 -7.16
N TRP A 134 -18.98 -4.44 -7.65
CA TRP A 134 -17.93 -3.49 -7.33
C TRP A 134 -17.54 -2.67 -8.56
N LYS A 135 -17.19 -1.41 -8.32
CA LYS A 135 -16.40 -0.64 -9.25
C LYS A 135 -14.93 -0.92 -8.94
N PRO A 136 -14.13 -1.43 -9.90
CA PRO A 136 -12.71 -1.67 -9.69
C PRO A 136 -11.94 -0.36 -9.56
N ALA A 137 -10.69 -0.45 -9.10
CA ALA A 137 -9.77 0.69 -9.16
C ALA A 137 -9.38 0.97 -10.62
N TYR A 138 -9.02 2.22 -10.92
CA TYR A 138 -8.53 2.62 -12.24
C TYR A 138 -7.71 3.91 -12.15
N TYR A 139 -6.91 4.18 -13.17
CA TYR A 139 -6.17 5.45 -13.26
C TYR A 139 -7.10 6.62 -13.63
N ASN A 140 -7.01 7.73 -12.91
CA ASN A 140 -7.76 8.96 -13.13
C ASN A 140 -7.50 9.54 -14.54
N SER A 141 -6.28 9.36 -15.06
CA SER A 141 -5.90 9.75 -16.41
C SER A 141 -6.51 8.87 -17.51
N ASP A 142 -6.91 7.63 -17.19
CA ASP A 142 -7.47 6.68 -18.14
C ASP A 142 -8.38 5.65 -17.46
N ARG A 143 -9.70 5.85 -17.60
CA ARG A 143 -10.72 4.97 -17.01
C ARG A 143 -10.81 3.59 -17.66
N SER A 144 -10.17 3.37 -18.83
CA SER A 144 -10.10 2.06 -19.46
C SER A 144 -9.07 1.15 -18.77
N LYS A 145 -8.06 1.74 -18.11
CA LYS A 145 -7.02 1.02 -17.37
C LYS A 145 -7.49 0.66 -15.96
N LYS A 146 -8.30 -0.40 -15.90
CA LYS A 146 -8.79 -0.98 -14.65
C LYS A 146 -7.72 -1.85 -13.98
N LEU A 147 -7.72 -1.83 -12.66
CA LEU A 147 -6.77 -2.54 -11.80
C LEU A 147 -7.51 -3.50 -10.89
N SER A 148 -6.87 -4.63 -10.61
CA SER A 148 -7.32 -5.51 -9.54
C SER A 148 -7.01 -4.87 -8.19
N SER A 149 -7.72 -5.25 -7.14
CA SER A 149 -7.52 -4.68 -5.80
C SER A 149 -7.81 -5.69 -4.71
N THR A 150 -6.88 -5.84 -3.77
CA THR A 150 -7.13 -6.59 -2.54
C THR A 150 -7.73 -5.65 -1.50
N VAL A 151 -8.90 -5.98 -1.01
CA VAL A 151 -9.68 -5.20 -0.04
C VAL A 151 -9.91 -6.03 1.22
N GLN A 152 -9.81 -5.38 2.37
CA GLN A 152 -10.19 -5.92 3.66
C GLN A 152 -11.55 -5.35 4.08
N LEU A 153 -12.52 -6.22 4.32
CA LEU A 153 -13.74 -5.94 5.05
C LEU A 153 -13.53 -6.32 6.52
N THR A 154 -13.78 -5.37 7.42
CA THR A 154 -13.87 -5.63 8.86
C THR A 154 -15.29 -5.31 9.34
N ILE A 155 -15.94 -6.26 10.01
CA ILE A 155 -17.24 -6.07 10.66
C ILE A 155 -17.05 -6.19 12.17
N TYR A 156 -17.54 -5.22 12.91
CA TYR A 156 -17.42 -5.17 14.36
C TYR A 156 -18.66 -4.55 15.01
N ASN A 157 -19.02 -5.03 16.19
CA ASN A 157 -20.11 -4.49 16.99
C ASN A 157 -19.58 -3.37 17.90
N HIS A 158 -20.24 -2.21 17.88
CA HIS A 158 -20.04 -1.11 18.81
C HIS A 158 -21.25 -1.06 19.76
N SER A 159 -21.20 -1.90 20.79
CA SER A 159 -22.32 -2.17 21.70
C SER A 159 -22.87 -0.93 22.40
N GLU A 160 -21.99 0.00 22.81
CA GLU A 160 -22.39 1.25 23.48
C GLU A 160 -23.30 2.13 22.63
N SER A 161 -23.15 2.07 21.31
CA SER A 161 -23.96 2.87 20.37
C SER A 161 -25.04 2.06 19.66
N ASN A 162 -25.23 0.79 20.05
CA ASN A 162 -26.10 -0.18 19.40
C ASN A 162 -25.93 -0.18 17.87
N ARG A 163 -24.67 -0.24 17.41
CA ARG A 163 -24.33 -0.21 15.99
C ARG A 163 -23.41 -1.35 15.59
N VAL A 164 -23.72 -1.99 14.48
CA VAL A 164 -22.76 -2.82 13.76
C VAL A 164 -22.09 -1.97 12.70
N ASN A 165 -20.77 -1.93 12.70
CA ASN A 165 -19.99 -1.20 11.72
C ASN A 165 -19.29 -2.16 10.77
N ALA A 166 -19.26 -1.78 9.50
CA ALA A 166 -18.47 -2.44 8.48
C ALA A 166 -17.52 -1.43 7.84
N THR A 167 -16.23 -1.75 7.77
CA THR A 167 -15.22 -0.89 7.14
C THR A 167 -14.52 -1.62 6.01
N PHE A 168 -14.36 -0.95 4.89
CA PHE A 168 -13.59 -1.41 3.73
C PHE A 168 -12.28 -0.64 3.65
N ARG A 169 -11.18 -1.36 3.54
CA ARG A 169 -9.84 -0.80 3.40
C ARG A 169 -9.09 -1.47 2.25
N LEU A 170 -8.42 -0.69 1.43
CA LEU A 170 -7.51 -1.18 0.41
C LEU A 170 -6.28 -1.79 1.10
N PHE A 171 -6.06 -3.07 0.90
CA PHE A 171 -4.93 -3.79 1.47
C PHE A 171 -3.74 -3.79 0.49
N TYR A 172 -4.00 -4.02 -0.79
CA TYR A 172 -2.96 -4.14 -1.81
C TYR A 172 -3.48 -3.88 -3.23
N LEU A 173 -2.60 -3.34 -4.11
CA LEU A 173 -2.82 -3.21 -5.55
C LEU A 173 -1.68 -3.96 -6.26
N PRO A 174 -1.93 -5.10 -6.92
CA PRO A 174 -0.87 -5.93 -7.49
C PRO A 174 -0.05 -5.24 -8.58
N GLU A 175 -0.66 -4.32 -9.32
CA GLU A 175 0.00 -3.60 -10.41
C GLU A 175 0.78 -2.36 -9.93
N ILE A 176 0.89 -2.11 -8.61
CA ILE A 176 1.62 -0.99 -8.03
C ILE A 176 2.42 -1.49 -6.83
N GLU A 177 3.75 -1.40 -6.90
CA GLU A 177 4.59 -1.63 -5.71
C GLU A 177 4.24 -0.58 -4.65
N LEU A 178 3.59 -1.01 -3.56
CA LEU A 178 3.28 -0.12 -2.44
C LEU A 178 4.47 -0.18 -1.47
N PRO A 179 5.13 0.96 -1.13
CA PRO A 179 6.06 0.98 -0.01
C PRO A 179 5.33 0.54 1.25
N GLN A 180 6.00 -0.29 2.05
CA GLN A 180 5.45 -1.01 3.20
C GLN A 180 4.82 -0.08 4.27
N ASP A 181 5.12 1.22 4.23
CA ASP A 181 4.74 2.21 5.25
C ASP A 181 3.62 3.18 4.86
N VAL A 182 2.80 2.89 3.84
CA VAL A 182 1.70 3.80 3.51
C VAL A 182 0.60 3.77 4.58
N GLN A 183 0.70 4.75 5.48
CA GLN A 183 -0.23 5.20 6.50
C GLN A 183 -1.65 4.66 6.34
N LEU A 184 -2.10 3.89 7.34
CA LEU A 184 -3.40 3.23 7.48
C LEU A 184 -4.63 4.10 7.12
N GLN A 185 -4.51 5.43 7.17
CA GLN A 185 -5.61 6.36 6.85
C GLN A 185 -5.86 6.52 5.34
N LYS A 186 -4.82 6.46 4.48
CA LYS A 186 -4.98 6.64 3.02
C LYS A 186 -5.57 5.42 2.30
N ASN A 187 -5.70 4.30 3.01
CA ASN A 187 -6.24 3.05 2.50
C ASN A 187 -7.72 2.88 2.79
N PHE A 188 -8.39 3.85 3.42
CA PHE A 188 -9.82 3.78 3.70
C PHE A 188 -10.64 3.91 2.42
N ILE A 189 -11.56 2.98 2.19
CA ILE A 189 -12.49 3.01 1.06
C ILE A 189 -13.86 3.54 1.51
N SER A 190 -14.47 2.87 2.48
CA SER A 190 -15.80 3.24 2.97
C SER A 190 -16.12 2.63 4.34
N LYS A 191 -17.09 3.22 5.02
CA LYS A 191 -17.64 2.74 6.29
C LYS A 191 -19.16 2.76 6.22
N PHE A 192 -19.76 1.69 6.70
CA PHE A 192 -21.20 1.55 6.89
C PHE A 192 -21.48 1.31 8.37
N SER A 193 -22.62 1.82 8.84
CA SER A 193 -23.03 1.72 10.23
C SER A 193 -24.52 1.39 10.26
N VAL A 194 -24.88 0.22 10.80
CA VAL A 194 -26.26 -0.24 10.92
C VAL A 194 -26.66 -0.18 12.38
N LYS A 195 -27.64 0.66 12.69
CA LYS A 195 -28.21 0.77 14.05
C LYS A 195 -29.16 -0.40 14.29
N TYR A 196 -29.09 -0.99 15.47
CA TYR A 196 -30.04 -2.02 15.91
C TYR A 196 -30.70 -1.61 17.24
N ASN A 197 -31.86 -2.21 17.51
CA ASN A 197 -32.54 -2.05 18.79
C ASN A 197 -32.20 -3.25 19.68
N LYS A 198 -31.63 -2.97 20.85
CA LYS A 198 -31.40 -3.99 21.87
C LYS A 198 -32.77 -4.38 22.45
N ARG A 199 -33.18 -5.63 22.26
CA ARG A 199 -34.37 -6.18 22.92
C ARG A 199 -34.04 -6.51 24.36
#